data_AF-A0A1F6CFA3-F1
#
_entry.id   AF-A0A1F6CFA3-F1
#
_cell.length_a   1.000
_cell.length_b   1.000
_cell.length_c   1.000
_cell.angle_alpha   90.00
_cell.angle_beta   90.00
_cell.angle_gamma   90.00
#
_symmetry.space_group_name_H-M   'P 1'
#
loop_
_entity.id
_entity.type
_entity.pdbx_description
1 polymer ?
#
loop_
_entity_poly.entity_id
_entity_poly.type
_entity_poly.pdbx_seq_one_letter_code
_entity_poly.pdbx_strand_id
1 'polypeptide(L)'
;MTTTQNYIALAPHGVGLMCAVVYFEHGTDVVGWWLGARGYEYHSAYFKLENFFSTKPTRFYVSDGMDLYGGWTLLYTARDRVLDKPVPVEDAVSHELNRVQGMFAAEWLFFAEDADAAAEREAYEEFPLPLQHVNVRSKRLNKFDESQPVWIYRSHDCDLDVIDYLQQYWPLDYRRS
;
A
#
# COMPACT_ATOMS: atom_id res chain seq x y z
N MET A 1 -0.61 -17.53 12.25
CA MET A 1 -0.44 -16.07 12.13
C MET A 1 0.13 -15.82 10.75
N THR A 2 -0.51 -14.97 9.97
CA THR A 2 -0.02 -14.56 8.65
C THR A 2 1.12 -13.57 8.84
N THR A 3 2.26 -13.82 8.23
CA THR A 3 3.38 -12.87 8.23
C THR A 3 3.10 -11.81 7.18
N THR A 4 2.99 -10.56 7.61
CA THR A 4 2.76 -9.42 6.72
C THR A 4 4.09 -8.80 6.29
N GLN A 5 4.20 -8.45 5.02
CA GLN A 5 5.29 -7.67 4.48
C GLN A 5 4.84 -6.21 4.29
N ASN A 6 5.70 -5.29 4.68
CA ASN A 6 5.43 -3.86 4.68
C ASN A 6 6.48 -3.14 3.83
N TYR A 7 6.03 -2.18 3.04
CA TYR A 7 6.89 -1.29 2.28
C TYR A 7 6.33 0.14 2.33
N ILE A 8 7.16 1.11 2.68
CA ILE A 8 6.78 2.52 2.71
C ILE A 8 7.87 3.34 2.04
N ALA A 9 7.47 4.20 1.10
CA ALA A 9 8.32 5.19 0.46
C ALA A 9 7.83 6.59 0.84
N LEU A 10 8.76 7.42 1.33
CA LEU A 10 8.51 8.75 1.85
C LEU A 10 9.50 9.74 1.22
N ALA A 11 8.99 10.80 0.61
CA ALA A 11 9.80 11.90 0.10
C ALA A 11 9.88 13.01 1.16
N PRO A 12 11.03 13.21 1.82
CA PRO A 12 11.20 14.27 2.83
C PRO A 12 11.09 15.68 2.22
N HIS A 13 11.33 15.80 0.91
CA HIS A 13 11.14 17.02 0.16
C HIS A 13 10.18 16.75 -0.99
N GLY A 14 8.95 17.27 -0.90
CA GLY A 14 7.93 17.13 -1.94
C GLY A 14 6.58 16.64 -1.39
N VAL A 15 6.06 15.57 -1.99
CA VAL A 15 4.70 15.07 -1.73
C VAL A 15 4.53 14.35 -0.39
N GLY A 16 5.60 14.17 0.40
CA GLY A 16 5.55 13.39 1.63
C GLY A 16 5.38 11.91 1.32
N LEU A 17 4.36 11.27 1.90
CA LEU A 17 4.13 9.84 1.72
C LEU A 17 3.86 9.52 0.25
N MET A 18 4.77 8.78 -0.39
CA MET A 18 4.66 8.41 -1.81
C MET A 18 3.80 7.15 -1.97
N CYS A 19 4.11 6.12 -1.18
CA CYS A 19 3.29 4.93 -1.06
C CYS A 19 3.50 4.23 0.28
N ALA A 20 2.47 3.55 0.74
CA ALA A 20 2.49 2.58 1.83
C ALA A 20 1.80 1.32 1.34
N VAL A 21 2.43 0.17 1.54
CA VAL A 21 1.96 -1.14 1.09
C VAL A 21 2.08 -2.11 2.24
N VAL A 22 1.01 -2.86 2.48
CA VAL A 22 1.03 -4.07 3.30
C VAL A 22 0.48 -5.22 2.46
N TYR A 23 1.15 -6.36 2.50
CA TYR A 23 0.69 -7.56 1.82
C TYR A 23 1.05 -8.81 2.60
N PHE A 24 0.48 -9.93 2.16
CA PHE A 24 0.84 -11.26 2.62
C PHE A 24 0.66 -12.28 1.51
N GLU A 25 1.30 -13.44 1.69
CA GLU A 25 1.20 -14.57 0.78
C GLU A 25 -0.03 -15.42 1.10
N HIS A 26 -0.74 -15.84 0.06
CA HIS A 26 -1.88 -16.75 0.15
C HIS A 26 -1.76 -17.84 -0.92
N GLY A 27 -1.11 -18.95 -0.56
CA GLY A 27 -0.77 -20.00 -1.52
C GLY A 27 0.30 -19.50 -2.51
N THR A 28 -0.02 -19.50 -3.80
CA THR A 28 0.85 -18.92 -4.86
C THR A 28 0.58 -17.45 -5.13
N ASP A 29 -0.41 -16.88 -4.46
CA ASP A 29 -0.91 -15.53 -4.71
C ASP A 29 -0.33 -14.58 -3.67
N VAL A 30 -0.22 -13.30 -4.05
CA VAL A 30 0.04 -12.22 -3.11
C VAL A 30 -1.22 -11.36 -3.01
N VAL A 31 -1.65 -11.05 -1.80
CA VAL A 31 -2.81 -10.18 -1.56
C VAL A 31 -2.42 -9.08 -0.59
N GLY A 32 -2.98 -7.89 -0.79
CA GLY A 32 -2.61 -6.76 0.05
C GLY A 32 -3.44 -5.52 -0.15
N TRP A 33 -2.94 -4.44 0.43
CA TRP A 33 -3.50 -3.11 0.37
C TRP A 33 -2.38 -2.10 0.12
N TRP A 34 -2.68 -1.08 -0.69
CA TRP A 34 -1.82 0.09 -0.79
C TRP A 34 -2.59 1.37 -0.50
N LEU A 35 -1.83 2.40 -0.16
CA LEU A 35 -2.22 3.80 -0.19
C LEU A 35 -1.04 4.60 -0.73
N GLY A 36 -1.28 5.52 -1.65
CA GLY A 36 -0.20 6.37 -2.15
C GLY A 36 -0.67 7.53 -2.98
N ALA A 37 0.26 8.43 -3.28
CA ALA A 37 -0.01 9.64 -4.03
C ALA A 37 -0.34 9.34 -5.50
N ARG A 38 -1.34 10.04 -6.02
CA ARG A 38 -1.72 10.06 -7.44
C ARG A 38 -2.22 11.46 -7.79
N GLY A 39 -1.39 12.27 -8.44
CA GLY A 39 -1.65 13.68 -8.67
C GLY A 39 -1.71 14.45 -7.36
N TYR A 40 -2.87 15.04 -7.05
CA TYR A 40 -3.10 15.83 -5.83
C TYR A 40 -3.86 15.06 -4.74
N GLU A 41 -4.14 13.78 -4.95
CA GLU A 41 -4.95 12.95 -4.07
C GLU A 41 -4.20 11.69 -3.64
N TYR A 42 -4.67 11.09 -2.55
CA TYR A 42 -4.25 9.76 -2.14
C TYR A 42 -5.23 8.73 -2.68
N HIS A 43 -4.68 7.71 -3.34
CA HIS A 43 -5.44 6.57 -3.82
C HIS A 43 -5.10 5.35 -2.99
N SER A 44 -6.12 4.64 -2.52
CA SER A 44 -5.96 3.34 -1.87
C SER A 44 -6.74 2.28 -2.61
N ALA A 45 -6.29 1.03 -2.52
CA ALA A 45 -7.06 -0.12 -2.99
C ALA A 45 -6.52 -1.41 -2.37
N TYR A 46 -7.38 -2.43 -2.33
CA TYR A 46 -6.93 -3.81 -2.14
C TYR A 46 -6.51 -4.41 -3.48
N PHE A 47 -5.60 -5.38 -3.41
CA PHE A 47 -5.12 -6.08 -4.59
C PHE A 47 -4.89 -7.57 -4.38
N LYS A 48 -4.86 -8.27 -5.51
CA LYS A 48 -4.39 -9.65 -5.63
C LYS A 48 -3.47 -9.78 -6.85
N LEU A 49 -2.25 -10.24 -6.62
CA LEU A 49 -1.35 -10.77 -7.64
C LEU A 49 -1.54 -12.29 -7.68
N GLU A 50 -2.47 -12.73 -8.51
CA GLU A 50 -2.75 -14.15 -8.68
C GLU A 50 -1.59 -14.82 -9.41
N ASN A 51 -1.20 -16.02 -8.96
CA ASN A 51 -0.13 -16.84 -9.52
C ASN A 51 1.27 -16.19 -9.46
N PHE A 52 1.51 -15.24 -8.55
CA PHE A 52 2.77 -14.49 -8.45
C PHE A 52 3.98 -15.41 -8.24
N PHE A 53 3.89 -16.37 -7.31
CA PHE A 53 4.97 -17.32 -7.03
C PHE A 53 4.81 -18.64 -7.81
N SER A 54 4.36 -18.56 -9.06
CA SER A 54 4.14 -19.73 -9.90
C SER A 54 4.73 -19.57 -11.30
N THR A 55 4.71 -20.64 -12.09
CA THR A 55 5.11 -20.59 -13.51
C THR A 55 4.02 -20.04 -14.43
N LYS A 56 2.82 -19.77 -13.92
CA LYS A 56 1.71 -19.22 -14.71
C LYS A 56 1.84 -17.69 -14.80
N PRO A 57 1.29 -17.07 -15.86
CA PRO A 57 1.24 -15.61 -15.95
C PRO A 57 0.50 -15.00 -14.76
N THR A 58 1.13 -13.99 -14.15
CA THR A 58 0.54 -13.23 -13.03
C THR A 58 -0.64 -12.39 -13.50
N ARG A 59 -1.74 -12.41 -12.73
CA ARG A 59 -2.92 -11.56 -12.97
C ARG A 59 -3.07 -10.58 -11.83
N PHE A 60 -3.07 -9.29 -12.15
CA PHE A 60 -3.11 -8.22 -11.16
C PHE A 60 -4.52 -7.66 -11.03
N TYR A 61 -5.24 -8.16 -10.03
CA TYR A 61 -6.58 -7.73 -9.68
C TYR A 61 -6.57 -6.62 -8.64
N VAL A 62 -7.55 -5.72 -8.73
CA VAL A 62 -7.70 -4.58 -7.81
C VAL A 62 -9.18 -4.35 -7.51
N SER A 63 -9.50 -3.99 -6.27
CA SER A 63 -10.83 -3.54 -5.85
C SER A 63 -11.11 -2.10 -6.31
N ASP A 64 -12.38 -1.70 -6.27
CA ASP A 64 -12.73 -0.28 -6.37
C ASP A 64 -12.53 0.37 -5.00
N GLY A 65 -11.42 1.08 -4.84
CA GLY A 65 -11.03 1.65 -3.54
C GLY A 65 -11.00 0.58 -2.44
N MET A 66 -11.74 0.83 -1.36
CA MET A 66 -11.82 -0.04 -0.18
C MET A 66 -12.95 -1.07 -0.24
N ASP A 67 -13.67 -1.21 -1.36
CA ASP A 67 -14.81 -2.12 -1.46
C ASP A 67 -14.39 -3.55 -1.81
N LEU A 68 -14.12 -4.37 -0.78
CA LEU A 68 -13.87 -5.81 -0.94
C LEU A 68 -15.15 -6.62 -1.21
N TYR A 69 -16.33 -6.11 -0.81
CA TYR A 69 -17.60 -6.82 -1.00
C TYR A 69 -18.07 -6.77 -2.45
N GLY A 70 -17.73 -5.69 -3.15
CA GLY A 70 -17.90 -5.56 -4.60
C GLY A 70 -17.01 -6.52 -5.41
N GLY A 71 -16.01 -7.13 -4.79
CA GLY A 71 -15.07 -8.03 -5.44
C GLY A 71 -13.91 -7.31 -6.12
N TRP A 72 -13.10 -8.06 -6.85
CA TRP A 72 -12.11 -7.51 -7.77
C TRP A 72 -12.81 -6.97 -9.00
N THR A 73 -12.67 -5.68 -9.28
CA THR A 73 -13.35 -4.98 -10.37
C THR A 73 -12.41 -4.62 -11.51
N LEU A 74 -11.11 -4.55 -11.24
CA LEU A 74 -10.08 -4.17 -12.20
C LEU A 74 -9.05 -5.29 -12.40
N LEU A 75 -8.48 -5.36 -13.61
CA LEU A 75 -7.38 -6.25 -13.99
C LEU A 75 -6.29 -5.46 -14.73
N TYR A 76 -5.23 -5.06 -14.03
CA TYR A 76 -4.21 -4.15 -14.58
C TYR A 76 -3.26 -4.77 -15.58
N THR A 77 -3.19 -6.09 -15.65
CA THR A 77 -2.42 -6.81 -16.69
C THR A 77 -3.19 -7.01 -17.98
N ALA A 78 -4.49 -6.68 -18.02
CA ALA A 78 -5.30 -6.76 -19.22
C ALA A 78 -5.29 -5.45 -20.01
N ARG A 79 -5.58 -5.55 -21.32
CA ARG A 79 -5.71 -4.39 -22.21
C ARG A 79 -6.91 -3.52 -21.83
N ASP A 80 -8.06 -4.14 -21.59
CA ASP A 80 -9.18 -3.52 -20.91
C ASP A 80 -9.06 -3.82 -19.43
N ARG A 81 -8.99 -2.78 -18.62
CA ARG A 81 -8.71 -2.91 -17.20
C ARG A 81 -9.98 -3.15 -16.40
N VAL A 82 -11.15 -2.79 -16.90
CA VAL A 82 -12.41 -2.99 -16.19
C VAL A 82 -12.91 -4.39 -16.51
N LEU A 83 -13.26 -5.16 -15.47
CA LEU A 83 -13.84 -6.48 -15.66
C LEU A 83 -15.33 -6.35 -16.00
N ASP A 84 -15.79 -7.09 -17.02
CA ASP A 84 -17.22 -7.18 -17.36
C ASP A 84 -18.08 -7.65 -16.17
N LYS A 85 -17.49 -8.50 -15.32
CA LYS A 85 -18.09 -8.98 -14.08
C LYS A 85 -17.04 -9.01 -12.97
N PRO A 86 -17.33 -8.45 -11.79
CA PRO A 86 -16.43 -8.55 -10.66
C PRO A 86 -16.13 -10.01 -10.28
N VAL A 87 -14.88 -10.28 -9.90
CA VAL A 87 -14.48 -11.58 -9.36
C VAL A 87 -14.63 -11.52 -7.83
N PRO A 88 -15.44 -12.38 -7.20
CA PRO A 88 -15.61 -12.37 -5.75
C PRO A 88 -14.29 -12.53 -5.00
N VAL A 89 -14.14 -11.79 -3.90
CA VAL A 89 -13.04 -12.03 -2.95
C VAL A 89 -13.48 -13.14 -1.99
N GLU A 90 -12.61 -14.11 -1.73
CA GLU A 90 -12.88 -15.17 -0.76
C GLU A 90 -13.03 -14.59 0.65
N ASP A 91 -14.03 -15.05 1.42
CA ASP A 91 -14.35 -14.49 2.74
C ASP A 91 -13.15 -14.46 3.69
N ALA A 92 -12.38 -15.55 3.73
CA ALA A 92 -11.18 -15.65 4.56
C ALA A 92 -10.12 -14.61 4.17
N VAL A 93 -9.94 -14.37 2.86
CA VAL A 93 -9.01 -13.35 2.34
C VAL A 93 -9.53 -11.95 2.64
N SER A 94 -10.82 -11.70 2.47
CA SER A 94 -11.45 -10.41 2.76
C SER A 94 -11.31 -10.01 4.24
N HIS A 95 -11.60 -10.93 5.15
CA HIS A 95 -11.44 -10.70 6.58
C HIS A 95 -9.98 -10.44 6.95
N GLU A 96 -9.06 -11.21 6.38
CA GLU A 96 -7.64 -11.04 6.65
C GLU A 96 -7.10 -9.71 6.09
N LEU A 97 -7.50 -9.32 4.88
CA LEU A 97 -7.14 -8.03 4.27
C LEU A 97 -7.61 -6.85 5.12
N ASN A 98 -8.86 -6.87 5.59
CA ASN A 98 -9.37 -5.85 6.50
C ASN A 98 -8.55 -5.78 7.80
N ARG A 99 -8.24 -6.94 8.38
CA ARG A 99 -7.45 -7.02 9.62
C ARG A 99 -6.05 -6.46 9.46
N VAL A 100 -5.31 -6.89 8.42
CA VAL A 100 -3.92 -6.45 8.21
C VAL A 100 -3.85 -4.99 7.81
N GLN A 101 -4.78 -4.49 6.99
CA GLN A 101 -4.86 -3.09 6.62
C GLN A 101 -5.10 -2.20 7.85
N GLY A 102 -6.07 -2.56 8.71
CA GLY A 102 -6.35 -1.80 9.92
C GLY A 102 -5.16 -1.79 10.89
N MET A 103 -4.49 -2.93 11.09
CA MET A 103 -3.29 -3.01 11.93
C MET A 103 -2.15 -2.17 11.38
N PHE A 104 -1.87 -2.28 10.07
CA PHE A 104 -0.81 -1.54 9.42
C PHE A 104 -1.07 -0.03 9.48
N ALA A 105 -2.28 0.42 9.14
CA ALA A 105 -2.64 1.83 9.19
C ALA A 105 -2.53 2.39 10.62
N ALA A 106 -3.04 1.68 11.63
CA ALA A 106 -2.94 2.10 13.02
C ALA A 106 -1.47 2.17 13.51
N GLU A 107 -0.61 1.28 13.03
CA GLU A 107 0.79 1.23 13.42
C GLU A 107 1.64 2.32 12.74
N TRP A 108 1.41 2.56 11.45
CA TRP A 108 2.31 3.32 10.59
C TRP A 108 1.78 4.67 10.15
N LEU A 109 0.46 4.86 10.07
CA LEU A 109 -0.14 6.03 9.44
C LEU A 109 -0.98 6.84 10.43
N PHE A 110 -1.07 8.14 10.18
CA PHE A 110 -2.12 8.99 10.74
C PHE A 110 -2.67 9.90 9.64
N PHE A 111 -3.96 10.19 9.74
CA PHE A 111 -4.71 11.02 8.81
C PHE A 111 -4.93 12.40 9.42
N ALA A 112 -5.01 13.43 8.59
CA ALA A 112 -5.17 14.80 9.06
C ALA A 112 -6.47 15.02 9.86
N GLU A 113 -7.48 14.19 9.63
CA GLU A 113 -8.81 14.21 10.25
C GLU A 113 -8.91 13.31 11.48
N ASP A 114 -7.86 12.54 11.81
CA ASP A 114 -7.87 11.67 12.98
C ASP A 114 -7.97 12.48 14.28
N ALA A 115 -8.65 11.93 15.29
CA ALA A 115 -8.81 12.59 16.58
C ALA A 115 -7.46 12.84 17.30
N ASP A 116 -6.46 12.00 17.07
CA ASP A 116 -5.09 12.12 17.60
C ASP A 116 -4.15 12.92 16.68
N ALA A 117 -4.63 13.43 15.53
CA ALA A 117 -3.77 14.11 14.55
C ALA A 117 -3.06 15.35 15.11
N ALA A 118 -3.67 16.06 16.07
CA ALA A 118 -3.06 17.24 16.69
C ALA A 118 -1.75 16.91 17.41
N ALA A 119 -1.71 15.79 18.14
CA ALA A 119 -0.52 15.36 18.86
C ALA A 119 0.58 14.86 17.90
N GLU A 120 0.20 14.16 16.83
CA GLU A 120 1.17 13.75 15.80
C GLU A 120 1.73 14.96 15.04
N ARG A 121 0.93 16.00 14.77
CA ARG A 121 1.38 17.25 14.13
C ARG A 121 2.41 18.00 14.96
N GLU A 122 2.19 18.11 16.28
CA GLU A 122 3.15 18.73 17.20
C GLU A 122 4.47 17.94 17.21
N ALA A 123 4.40 16.61 17.30
CA ALA A 123 5.59 15.76 17.21
C ALA A 123 6.31 15.88 15.85
N TYR A 124 5.58 16.23 14.78
CA TYR A 124 6.13 16.43 13.45
C TYR A 124 6.93 17.72 13.29
N GLU A 125 6.78 18.72 14.17
CA GLU A 125 7.53 19.98 14.10
C GLU A 125 9.05 19.76 14.23
N GLU A 126 9.46 18.65 14.84
CA GLU A 126 10.87 18.26 14.97
C GLU A 126 11.47 17.70 13.67
N PHE A 127 10.65 17.43 12.66
CA PHE A 127 11.06 16.79 11.41
C PHE A 127 10.88 17.74 10.22
N PRO A 128 11.86 17.85 9.30
CA PRO A 128 11.75 18.67 8.10
C PRO A 128 10.89 17.98 7.01
N LEU A 129 9.77 17.37 7.40
CA LEU A 129 8.89 16.58 6.53
C LEU A 129 7.59 17.35 6.24
N PRO A 130 7.07 17.26 5.01
CA PRO A 130 5.80 17.89 4.68
C PRO A 130 4.65 17.16 5.38
N LEU A 131 3.80 17.91 6.08
CA LEU A 131 2.52 17.42 6.59
C LEU A 131 1.47 17.46 5.47
N GLN A 132 0.89 16.30 5.16
CA GLN A 132 -0.15 16.11 4.14
C GLN A 132 -1.44 15.55 4.77
N HIS A 133 -2.40 15.15 3.94
CA HIS A 133 -3.62 14.48 4.39
C HIS A 133 -3.34 13.10 5.03
N VAL A 134 -2.30 12.41 4.57
CA VAL A 134 -1.86 11.12 5.14
C VAL A 134 -0.36 11.18 5.38
N ASN A 135 0.06 10.79 6.58
CA ASN A 135 1.45 10.89 7.00
C ASN A 135 1.88 9.62 7.74
N VAL A 136 3.19 9.41 7.86
CA VAL A 136 3.76 8.33 8.68
C VAL A 136 3.75 8.75 10.14
N ARG A 137 3.39 7.89 11.10
CA ARG A 137 3.47 8.25 12.53
C ARG A 137 4.87 8.66 12.94
N SER A 138 5.00 9.74 13.70
CA SER A 138 6.27 10.35 14.13
C SER A 138 7.23 9.32 14.74
N LYS A 139 6.70 8.46 15.62
CA LYS A 139 7.43 7.37 16.30
C LYS A 139 8.02 6.31 15.37
N ARG A 140 7.63 6.29 14.09
CA ARG A 140 8.07 5.33 13.08
C ARG A 140 9.09 5.90 12.11
N LEU A 141 9.32 7.21 12.11
CA LEU A 141 10.24 7.86 11.18
C LEU A 141 11.68 7.34 11.32
N ASN A 142 12.12 7.02 12.54
CA ASN A 142 13.43 6.43 12.80
C ASN A 142 13.64 5.00 12.26
N LYS A 143 12.64 4.42 11.59
CA LYS A 143 12.72 3.10 10.95
C LYS A 143 13.12 3.17 9.49
N PHE A 144 13.10 4.36 8.90
CA PHE A 144 13.41 4.54 7.49
C PHE A 144 14.91 4.53 7.25
N ASP A 145 15.31 4.01 6.09
CA ASP A 145 16.63 4.24 5.53
C ASP A 145 16.66 5.63 4.88
N GLU A 146 17.43 6.53 5.49
CA GLU A 146 17.55 7.93 5.08
C GLU A 146 18.74 8.17 4.13
N SER A 147 19.43 7.11 3.67
CA SER A 147 20.61 7.23 2.81
C SER A 147 20.31 7.67 1.38
N GLN A 148 19.03 7.66 0.98
CA GLN A 148 18.56 8.02 -0.35
C GLN A 148 17.61 9.23 -0.32
N PRO A 149 17.43 9.95 -1.43
CA PRO A 149 16.48 11.06 -1.52
C PRO A 149 15.03 10.66 -1.21
N VAL A 150 14.67 9.41 -1.48
CA VAL A 150 13.42 8.79 -1.03
C VAL A 150 13.76 7.90 0.15
N TRP A 151 13.17 8.20 1.30
CA TRP A 151 13.30 7.40 2.51
C TRP A 151 12.45 6.15 2.37
N ILE A 152 13.05 5.00 2.64
CA ILE A 152 12.38 3.71 2.47
C ILE A 152 12.37 2.95 3.79
N TYR A 153 11.19 2.49 4.19
CA TYR A 153 11.05 1.42 5.16
C TYR A 153 10.60 0.15 4.45
N ARG A 154 11.20 -0.99 4.83
CA ARG A 154 10.73 -2.32 4.47
C ARG A 154 10.84 -3.26 5.66
N SER A 155 9.86 -4.13 5.82
CA SER A 155 9.98 -5.25 6.76
C SER A 155 11.12 -6.19 6.34
N HIS A 156 11.66 -6.97 7.28
CA HIS A 156 12.80 -7.86 7.05
C HIS A 156 12.55 -8.82 5.87
N ASP A 157 11.36 -9.44 5.83
CA ASP A 157 10.98 -10.41 4.81
C ASP A 157 10.22 -9.77 3.64
N CYS A 158 10.36 -8.46 3.41
CA CYS A 158 9.74 -7.80 2.27
C CYS A 158 10.40 -8.26 0.97
N ASP A 159 9.62 -8.90 0.10
CA ASP A 159 10.02 -9.27 -1.25
C ASP A 159 9.92 -8.06 -2.18
N LEU A 160 11.07 -7.61 -2.69
CA LEU A 160 11.12 -6.47 -3.60
C LEU A 160 10.57 -6.79 -4.98
N ASP A 161 10.52 -8.05 -5.41
CA ASP A 161 9.94 -8.41 -6.71
C ASP A 161 8.44 -8.13 -6.74
N VAL A 162 7.75 -8.30 -5.60
CA VAL A 162 6.34 -7.87 -5.45
C VAL A 162 6.20 -6.37 -5.64
N ILE A 163 7.06 -5.59 -4.99
CA ILE A 163 7.01 -4.13 -5.03
C ILE A 163 7.33 -3.61 -6.44
N ASP A 164 8.36 -4.17 -7.08
CA ASP A 164 8.74 -3.86 -8.47
C ASP A 164 7.60 -4.18 -9.44
N TYR A 165 6.91 -5.30 -9.23
CA TYR A 165 5.76 -5.68 -10.05
C TYR A 165 4.59 -4.71 -9.86
N LEU A 166 4.27 -4.34 -8.62
CA LEU A 166 3.23 -3.34 -8.34
C LEU A 166 3.55 -2.02 -9.05
N GLN A 167 4.79 -1.53 -8.92
CA GLN A 167 5.28 -0.29 -9.52
C GLN A 167 5.14 -0.21 -11.04
N GLN A 168 5.17 -1.36 -11.72
CA GLN A 168 5.01 -1.44 -13.16
C GLN A 168 3.58 -1.14 -13.63
N TYR A 169 2.56 -1.45 -12.82
CA TYR A 169 1.17 -1.48 -13.27
C TYR A 169 0.21 -0.59 -12.48
N TRP A 170 0.50 -0.33 -11.20
CA TRP A 170 -0.41 0.40 -10.32
C TRP A 170 -0.59 1.87 -10.75
N PRO A 171 -1.64 2.56 -10.25
CA PRO A 171 -1.97 3.89 -10.75
C PRO A 171 -1.23 5.00 -10.01
N LEU A 172 -0.44 4.68 -8.98
CA LEU A 172 0.26 5.66 -8.13
C LEU A 172 1.36 6.39 -8.91
N ASP A 173 1.78 7.56 -8.44
CA ASP A 173 2.88 8.32 -9.06
C ASP A 173 4.26 7.71 -8.75
N TYR A 174 4.36 6.97 -7.64
CA TYR A 174 5.56 6.21 -7.29
C TYR A 174 5.68 4.99 -8.21
N ARG A 175 6.30 5.16 -9.38
CA ARG A 175 6.47 4.08 -10.38
C ARG A 175 7.94 3.86 -10.69
N ARG A 176 8.21 2.70 -11.26
CA ARG A 176 9.50 2.37 -11.84
C ARG A 176 9.76 3.35 -12.99
N SER A 177 10.84 4.13 -12.85
CA SER A 177 11.36 5.04 -13.87
C SER A 177 11.93 4.30 -15.08
#